data_AF-A0A938EMJ1-F1
#
_entry.id   AF-A0A938EMJ1-F1
#
_cell.length_a   1.000
_cell.length_b   1.000
_cell.length_c   1.000
_cell.angle_alpha   90.00
_cell.angle_beta   90.00
_cell.angle_gamma   90.00
#
_symmetry.space_group_name_H-M   'P 1'
#
loop_
_entity.id
_entity.type
_entity.pdbx_description
1 polymer ?
#
loop_
_entity_poly.entity_id
_entity_poly.type
_entity_poly.pdbx_seq_one_letter_code
_entity_poly.pdbx_strand_id
1 'polypeptide(L)' 'MPPANAAPRVGMVGGGQLSRMTAAPAAALGVDLRILALEPDESAAQVVSEVILGRHDDLDALRRLAA' A
#
# COMPACT_ATOMS: atom_id res chain seq x y z
N MET A 1 11.66 -10.81 26.16
CA MET A 1 10.47 -10.68 25.30
C MET A 1 10.84 -9.71 24.19
N PRO A 2 10.88 -10.12 22.91
CA PRO A 2 11.09 -9.16 21.82
C PRO A 2 9.98 -8.08 21.89
N PRO A 3 10.25 -6.83 21.45
CA PRO A 3 9.22 -5.79 21.43
C PRO A 3 8.00 -6.31 20.67
N ALA A 4 6.79 -5.94 21.11
CA ALA A 4 5.54 -6.31 20.43
C ALA A 4 5.71 -6.01 18.93
N ASN A 5 5.82 -7.06 18.13
CA ASN A 5 6.33 -6.96 16.77
C ASN A 5 5.31 -6.15 15.95
N ALA A 6 5.69 -4.96 15.51
CA ALA A 6 4.83 -4.15 14.66
C ALA A 6 4.44 -4.97 13.43
N ALA A 7 3.16 -4.87 13.02
CA ALA A 7 2.66 -5.49 11.81
C ALA A 7 3.65 -5.25 10.65
N PRO A 8 4.03 -6.28 9.86
CA PRO A 8 4.89 -6.09 8.71
C PRO A 8 4.26 -5.10 7.74
N ARG A 9 5.05 -4.13 7.27
CA ARG A 9 4.62 -3.11 6.31
C ARG A 9 4.99 -3.52 4.89
N VAL A 10 4.04 -3.42 3.97
CA VAL A 10 4.24 -3.74 2.56
C VAL A 10 3.72 -2.59 1.70
N GLY A 11 4.59 -2.04 0.85
CA GLY A 11 4.21 -1.10 -0.20
C GLY A 11 4.00 -1.82 -1.53
N MET A 12 2.86 -1.61 -2.18
CA MET A 12 2.54 -2.15 -3.49
C MET A 12 2.42 -1.03 -4.53
N VAL A 13 3.18 -1.13 -5.61
CA VAL A 13 3.14 -0.13 -6.70
C VAL A 13 2.00 -0.45 -7.66
N GLY A 14 1.02 0.45 -7.77
CA GLY A 14 -0.16 0.36 -8.64
C GLY A 14 -1.47 0.44 -7.87
N GLY A 15 -2.41 1.26 -8.36
CA GLY A 15 -3.76 1.45 -7.78
C GLY A 15 -4.86 0.53 -8.34
N GLY A 16 -4.50 -0.43 -9.18
CA GLY A 16 -5.47 -1.28 -9.91
C GLY A 16 -6.13 -2.39 -9.09
N GLN A 17 -6.94 -3.20 -9.76
CA GLN A 17 -7.71 -4.30 -9.16
C GLN A 17 -6.86 -5.35 -8.43
N LEU A 18 -5.61 -5.58 -8.85
CA LEU A 18 -4.74 -6.54 -8.17
C LEU A 18 -4.38 -6.05 -6.76
N SER A 19 -4.03 -4.77 -6.61
CA SER A 19 -3.76 -4.17 -5.31
C SER A 19 -5.01 -4.16 -4.42
N ARG A 20 -6.18 -3.93 -5.01
CA ARG A 20 -7.48 -4.05 -4.31
C ARG A 20 -7.71 -5.47 -3.79
N MET A 21 -7.45 -6.49 -4.61
CA MET A 21 -7.60 -7.89 -4.23
C MET A 21 -6.62 -8.30 -3.13
N THR A 22 -5.46 -7.64 -3.04
CA THR A 22 -4.46 -7.86 -1.97
C THR A 22 -4.88 -7.27 -0.62
N ALA A 23 -5.77 -6.27 -0.57
CA ALA A 23 -6.14 -5.59 0.66
C ALA A 23 -6.75 -6.52 1.73
N ALA A 24 -7.70 -7.38 1.34
CA ALA A 24 -8.36 -8.29 2.29
C ALA A 24 -7.40 -9.38 2.84
N PRO A 25 -6.59 -10.07 2.01
CA PRO A 25 -5.54 -10.97 2.50
C PRO A 25 -4.52 -10.28 3.40
N ALA A 26 -4.07 -9.06 3.06
CA ALA A 26 -3.13 -8.31 3.89
C ALA A 26 -3.70 -8.04 5.30
N ALA A 27 -4.95 -7.57 5.36
CA ALA A 27 -5.64 -7.36 6.64
C ALA A 27 -5.78 -8.67 7.45
N ALA A 28 -6.14 -9.78 6.80
CA ALA A 28 -6.26 -11.10 7.44
C ALA A 28 -4.93 -11.63 8.00
N LEU A 29 -3.80 -11.25 7.38
CA LEU A 29 -2.45 -11.62 7.80
C LEU A 29 -1.84 -10.61 8.80
N GLY A 30 -2.55 -9.54 9.15
CA GLY A 30 -2.01 -8.47 9.98
C GLY A 30 -0.85 -7.71 9.31
N VAL A 31 -0.87 -7.60 7.98
CA VAL A 31 0.06 -6.81 7.18
C VAL A 31 -0.50 -5.40 7.01
N ASP A 32 0.32 -4.40 7.27
CA ASP A 32 0.03 -2.99 7.01
C ASP A 32 0.34 -2.68 5.53
N LEU A 33 -0.70 -2.71 4.69
CA LEU A 33 -0.60 -2.53 3.24
C LEU A 33 -0.76 -1.06 2.85
N ARG A 34 0.22 -0.59 2.07
CA ARG A 34 0.22 0.73 1.44
C ARG A 34 0.27 0.57 -0.06
N ILE A 35 -0.33 1.50 -0.80
CA ILE A 35 -0.28 1.48 -2.27
C ILE A 35 0.23 2.79 -2.85
N LEU A 36 0.88 2.71 -4.01
CA LEU A 36 1.10 3.85 -4.88
C LEU A 36 0.02 3.87 -5.97
N ALA A 37 -0.79 4.92 -6.02
CA ALA A 37 -1.82 5.15 -7.03
C ALA A 37 -1.50 6.41 -7.85
N LEU A 38 -1.91 6.42 -9.11
CA LEU A 38 -1.84 7.60 -9.96
C LEU A 38 -2.92 8.61 -9.56
N GLU A 39 -4.13 8.14 -9.32
CA GLU A 39 -5.31 8.97 -9.02
C GLU A 39 -6.08 8.43 -7.80
N PRO A 40 -6.79 9.29 -7.05
CA PRO A 40 -7.54 8.88 -5.86
C PRO A 40 -8.71 7.92 -6.15
N ASP A 41 -9.23 7.91 -7.37
CA ASP A 41 -10.39 7.13 -7.80
C ASP A 41 -10.01 5.73 -8.35
N GLU A 42 -8.71 5.40 -8.39
CA GLU A 42 -8.27 4.07 -8.79
C GLU A 42 -8.81 2.99 -7.84
N SER A 43 -9.07 1.79 -8.40
CA SER A 43 -9.80 0.70 -7.74
C SER A 43 -9.32 0.36 -6.32
N ALA A 44 -8.01 0.33 -6.08
CA ALA A 44 -7.42 0.03 -4.78
C ALA A 44 -7.40 1.22 -3.82
N ALA A 45 -7.32 2.45 -4.33
CA ALA A 45 -7.35 3.67 -3.52
C ALA A 45 -8.70 3.84 -2.80
N GLN A 46 -9.75 3.18 -3.30
CA GLN A 46 -11.08 3.16 -2.68
C GLN A 46 -11.19 2.25 -1.45
N VAL A 47 -10.25 1.34 -1.21
CA VAL A 47 -10.34 0.35 -0.11
C VAL A 47 -9.09 0.25 0.78
N VAL A 48 -7.94 0.69 0.28
CA VAL A 48 -6.68 0.68 1.05
C VAL A 48 -6.60 1.95 1.89
N SER A 49 -6.29 1.80 3.18
CA SER A 49 -6.26 2.91 4.13
C SER A 49 -5.13 3.90 3.88
N GLU A 50 -3.97 3.43 3.39
CA GLU A 50 -2.80 4.26 3.16
C GLU A 50 -2.43 4.28 1.67
N VAL A 51 -2.73 5.42 1.04
CA VAL A 51 -2.54 5.65 -0.40
C VAL A 51 -1.55 6.79 -0.59
N ILE A 52 -0.46 6.52 -1.30
CA ILE A 52 0.46 7.54 -1.79
C ILE A 52 0.11 7.83 -3.24
N LEU A 53 -0.10 9.10 -3.56
CA LEU A 53 -0.27 9.54 -4.94
C LEU A 53 1.10 9.80 -5.58
N GLY A 54 1.29 9.23 -6.77
CA GLY A 54 2.50 9.40 -7.56
C GLY A 54 2.63 8.37 -8.67
N ARG A 55 3.58 8.61 -9.56
CA ARG A 55 3.87 7.70 -10.66
C ARG A 55 4.88 6.64 -10.22
N HIS A 56 4.80 5.46 -10.81
CA HIS A 56 5.74 4.37 -10.56
C HIS A 56 7.20 4.69 -10.98
N ASP A 57 7.41 5.71 -11.81
CA ASP A 57 8.71 6.20 -12.25
C ASP A 57 9.21 7.43 -11.46
N ASP A 58 8.40 7.94 -10.52
CA ASP A 58 8.79 9.01 -9.60
C ASP A 58 9.52 8.42 -8.38
N LEU A 59 10.83 8.64 -8.33
CA LEU A 59 11.69 8.17 -7.26
C LEU A 59 11.27 8.70 -5.88
N ASP A 60 10.77 9.92 -5.79
CA ASP A 60 10.36 10.51 -4.52
C ASP A 60 9.00 9.95 -4.07
N ALA A 61 8.13 9.58 -5.01
CA ALA A 61 6.92 8.81 -4.70
C ALA A 61 7.26 7.41 -4.17
N LEU A 62 8.22 6.72 -4.80
CA LEU A 62 8.69 5.41 -4.34
C LEU A 62 9.33 5.48 -2.95
N ARG A 63 10.11 6.53 -2.67
CA ARG A 63 10.68 6.76 -1.32
C ARG A 63 9.61 7.01 -0.27
N ARG A 64 8.59 7.81 -0.59
CA ARG A 64 7.43 8.03 0.31
C ARG A 64 6.68 6.73 0.61
N LEU A 65 6.55 5.84 -0.38
CA LEU A 65 5.92 4.52 -0.19
C LEU A 65 6.75 3.61 0.74
N ALA A 66 8.08 3.67 0.66
CA ALA A 66 8.98 2.80 1.39
C ALA A 66 9.32 3.26 2.83
N ALA A 67 9.00 4.51 3.19
CA ALA A 67 9.31 5.13 4.49
C ALA A 67 8.37 4.67 5.61
#